data_AF-A0A1U7J8H3-F1
#
_entry.id   AF-A0A1U7J8H3-F1
#
_cell.length_a   1.000
_cell.length_b   1.000
_cell.length_c   1.000
_cell.angle_alpha   90.00
_cell.angle_beta   90.00
_cell.angle_gamma   90.00
#
_symmetry.space_group_name_H-M   'P 1'
#
loop_
_entity.id
_entity.type
_entity.pdbx_description
1 polymer ?
#
loop_
_entity_poly.entity_id
_entity_poly.type
_entity_poly.pdbx_seq_one_letter_code
_entity_poly.pdbx_strand_id
1 'polypeptide(L)'
;MNLNSLNIDHILPESLLGTPQKLGNIIKDYGLNPEFKINSYHNWVPACRSCNLNKKDLIYSKNSVLHFLELARSRYAKVKQIESSLNKANSISKLTSNLKICLEKDLISYDKIPHLSLLLNDSNKDQLIFITNTFCSFIEQEKYRDAILYIEKVIKIFPEDKTGFSYHSLGFCYLQLKDYQSAINSCTKAIKANPGLGLAFLVRGQAYFLPYYNDFYEDIENKDLITRISRYGDDVIAFEHYNLAIKNYDNAIKILPDYPDSFYWRAICKSFLMVRFSTYFLGDEPLLLARIVEDLRKAAEIYFKGSKLSRCKETLRIYSELLEMHKDIFASYEDSKQLLDQWNSEYFTSASIQEE
;
A
#
# COMPACT_ATOMS: atom_id res chain seq x y z
N MET A 1 -35.66 12.77 25.30
CA MET A 1 -35.58 12.47 23.85
C MET A 1 -34.32 11.66 23.59
N ASN A 2 -34.42 10.58 22.84
CA ASN A 2 -33.25 9.83 22.38
C ASN A 2 -32.58 10.61 21.24
N LEU A 3 -31.28 10.89 21.34
CA LEU A 3 -30.53 11.60 20.28
C LEU A 3 -30.57 10.82 18.95
N ASN A 4 -30.66 9.49 19.00
CA ASN A 4 -30.74 8.62 17.82
C ASN A 4 -32.10 8.69 17.09
N SER A 5 -33.09 9.39 17.66
CA SER A 5 -34.42 9.58 17.04
C SER A 5 -34.63 10.96 16.42
N LEU A 6 -33.59 11.81 16.40
CA LEU A 6 -33.64 13.17 15.86
C LEU A 6 -33.09 13.21 14.44
N ASN A 7 -33.71 14.02 13.59
CA ASN A 7 -33.28 14.31 12.23
C ASN A 7 -32.70 15.73 12.16
N ILE A 8 -31.90 15.99 11.11
CA ILE A 8 -31.51 17.36 10.76
C ILE A 8 -32.68 18.02 10.02
N ASP A 9 -33.05 19.22 10.44
CA ASP A 9 -34.07 20.07 9.82
C ASP A 9 -33.48 21.46 9.56
N HIS A 10 -34.04 22.17 8.59
CA HIS A 10 -33.64 23.53 8.24
C HIS A 10 -34.52 24.55 8.96
N ILE A 11 -33.94 25.59 9.53
CA ILE A 11 -34.71 26.70 10.13
C ILE A 11 -35.46 27.45 9.03
N LEU A 12 -34.73 27.92 8.01
CA LEU A 12 -35.28 28.39 6.74
C LEU A 12 -35.37 27.21 5.75
N PRO A 13 -36.55 26.88 5.23
CA PRO A 13 -36.78 25.63 4.49
C PRO A 13 -35.98 25.53 3.20
N GLU A 14 -35.64 24.29 2.82
CA GLU A 14 -34.83 23.99 1.64
C GLU A 14 -35.48 24.44 0.33
N SER A 15 -36.81 24.48 0.24
CA SER A 15 -37.58 24.97 -0.91
C SER A 15 -37.24 26.41 -1.34
N LEU A 16 -36.65 27.22 -0.45
CA LEU A 16 -36.16 28.56 -0.78
C LEU A 16 -35.00 28.55 -1.79
N LEU A 17 -34.29 27.42 -1.94
CA LEU A 17 -33.29 27.25 -3.00
C LEU A 17 -33.90 27.39 -4.41
N GLY A 18 -35.16 26.95 -4.58
CA GLY A 18 -35.90 27.10 -5.83
C GLY A 18 -36.47 28.49 -6.07
N THR A 19 -36.36 29.41 -5.11
CA THR A 19 -36.92 30.78 -5.19
C THR A 19 -35.92 31.86 -4.75
N PRO A 20 -34.85 32.13 -5.55
CA PRO A 20 -33.74 33.00 -5.14
C PRO A 20 -34.16 34.44 -4.78
N GLN A 21 -35.17 34.99 -5.45
CA GLN A 21 -35.71 36.32 -5.15
C GLN A 21 -36.38 36.35 -3.76
N LYS A 22 -37.14 35.31 -3.42
CA LYS A 22 -37.80 35.19 -2.11
C LYS A 22 -36.77 35.02 -1.00
N LEU A 23 -35.74 34.21 -1.23
CA LEU A 23 -34.61 34.07 -0.32
C LEU A 23 -33.85 35.40 -0.13
N GLY A 24 -33.59 36.12 -1.21
CA GLY A 24 -32.92 37.43 -1.15
C GLY A 24 -33.70 38.47 -0.35
N ASN A 25 -35.03 38.49 -0.48
CA ASN A 25 -35.89 39.35 0.33
C ASN A 25 -35.84 38.96 1.81
N ILE A 26 -35.92 37.66 2.13
CA ILE A 26 -35.80 37.18 3.51
C ILE A 26 -34.44 37.56 4.12
N ILE A 27 -33.34 37.39 3.38
CA ILE A 27 -32.00 37.76 3.84
C ILE A 27 -31.94 39.25 4.20
N LYS A 28 -32.49 40.12 3.35
CA LYS A 28 -32.57 41.57 3.61
C LYS A 28 -33.49 41.90 4.79
N ASP A 29 -34.72 41.40 4.77
CA ASP A 29 -35.75 41.68 5.76
C ASP A 29 -35.34 41.21 7.17
N TYR A 30 -34.59 40.11 7.24
CA TYR A 30 -34.18 39.50 8.50
C TYR A 30 -32.79 40.00 8.94
N GLY A 31 -32.11 40.80 8.11
CA GLY A 31 -30.77 41.32 8.41
C GLY A 31 -29.69 40.24 8.46
N LEU A 32 -29.83 39.19 7.65
CA LEU A 32 -28.87 38.08 7.60
C LEU A 32 -27.64 38.46 6.77
N ASN A 33 -26.54 37.72 6.98
CA ASN A 33 -25.33 37.86 6.15
C ASN A 33 -25.68 37.62 4.67
N PRO A 34 -25.25 38.48 3.72
CA PRO A 34 -25.42 38.27 2.29
C PRO A 34 -24.91 36.93 1.76
N GLU A 35 -23.93 36.32 2.42
CA GLU A 35 -23.38 35.00 2.09
C GLU A 35 -24.13 33.83 2.74
N PHE A 36 -25.29 34.09 3.37
CA PHE A 36 -26.08 33.04 4.02
C PHE A 36 -26.49 31.96 3.03
N LYS A 37 -26.16 30.70 3.36
CA LYS A 37 -26.51 29.51 2.57
C LYS A 37 -27.54 28.68 3.32
N ILE A 38 -28.59 28.28 2.59
CA ILE A 38 -29.65 27.38 3.11
C ILE A 38 -29.06 26.06 3.61
N ASN A 39 -28.16 25.45 2.83
CA ASN A 39 -27.47 24.21 3.20
C ASN A 39 -26.17 24.53 3.96
N SER A 40 -26.31 25.04 5.19
CA SER A 40 -25.18 25.34 6.06
C SER A 40 -25.51 25.05 7.53
N TYR A 41 -24.47 24.83 8.33
CA TYR A 41 -24.58 24.64 9.78
C TYR A 41 -25.28 25.80 10.51
N HIS A 42 -25.34 26.99 9.91
CA HIS A 42 -26.04 28.14 10.47
C HIS A 42 -27.56 28.06 10.30
N ASN A 43 -28.04 27.11 9.50
CA ASN A 43 -29.45 26.92 9.20
C ASN A 43 -29.97 25.54 9.64
N TRP A 44 -29.14 24.70 10.25
CA TRP A 44 -29.52 23.34 10.64
C TRP A 44 -29.75 23.20 12.13
N VAL A 45 -30.84 22.50 12.48
CA VAL A 45 -31.21 22.19 13.86
C VAL A 45 -31.67 20.74 13.97
N PRO A 46 -31.46 20.08 15.12
CA PRO A 46 -32.05 18.79 15.37
C PRO A 46 -33.56 18.93 15.60
N ALA A 47 -34.35 18.12 14.91
CA ALA A 47 -35.80 18.09 15.04
C ALA A 47 -36.31 16.65 15.18
N CYS A 48 -37.43 16.49 15.87
CA CYS A 48 -38.12 15.21 15.91
C CYS A 48 -38.69 14.87 14.53
N ARG A 49 -38.73 13.57 14.15
CA ARG A 49 -39.19 13.16 12.81
C ARG A 49 -40.59 13.67 12.47
N SER A 50 -41.56 13.55 13.38
CA SER A 50 -42.92 14.06 13.17
C SER A 50 -42.97 15.59 13.09
N CYS A 51 -42.13 16.29 13.86
CA CYS A 51 -42.02 17.74 13.85
C CYS A 51 -41.53 18.26 12.49
N ASN A 52 -40.44 17.67 11.98
CA ASN A 52 -39.85 18.03 10.69
C ASN A 52 -40.84 17.76 9.54
N LEU A 53 -41.50 16.58 9.54
CA LEU A 53 -42.52 16.24 8.55
C LEU A 53 -43.73 17.19 8.55
N ASN A 54 -44.12 17.70 9.72
CA ASN A 54 -45.23 18.64 9.84
C ASN A 54 -44.82 20.07 9.44
N LYS A 55 -43.57 20.46 9.67
CA LYS A 55 -43.05 21.79 9.33
C LYS A 55 -43.02 22.04 7.82
N LYS A 56 -42.48 21.10 7.03
CA LYS A 56 -42.32 21.24 5.56
C LYS A 56 -41.72 22.62 5.19
N ASP A 57 -42.42 23.37 4.32
CA ASP A 57 -42.04 24.69 3.83
C ASP A 57 -42.54 25.86 4.68
N LEU A 58 -43.11 25.57 5.86
CA LEU A 58 -43.57 26.61 6.76
C LEU A 58 -42.38 27.42 7.29
N ILE A 59 -42.43 28.72 7.03
CA ILE A 59 -41.52 29.70 7.64
C ILE A 59 -42.21 30.24 8.89
N TYR A 60 -41.61 29.98 10.05
CA TYR A 60 -42.11 30.51 11.33
C TYR A 60 -41.98 32.03 11.42
N SER A 61 -42.52 32.61 12.49
CA SER A 61 -42.41 34.06 12.73
C SER A 61 -40.96 34.52 12.71
N LYS A 62 -40.72 35.75 12.23
CA LYS A 62 -39.38 36.36 12.12
C LYS A 62 -38.57 36.24 13.42
N ASN A 63 -39.19 36.52 14.56
CA ASN A 63 -38.51 36.43 15.86
C ASN A 63 -38.09 35.01 16.21
N SER A 64 -38.94 34.02 15.92
CA SER A 64 -38.61 32.60 16.13
C SER A 64 -37.45 32.16 15.23
N VAL A 65 -37.49 32.54 13.95
CA VAL A 65 -36.43 32.21 12.99
C VAL A 65 -35.10 32.81 13.43
N LEU A 66 -35.07 34.10 13.77
CA LEU A 66 -33.85 34.78 14.25
C LEU A 66 -33.28 34.12 15.52
N HIS A 67 -34.14 33.73 16.46
CA HIS A 67 -33.72 33.01 17.66
C HIS A 67 -33.01 31.70 17.34
N PHE A 68 -33.60 30.86 16.47
CA PHE A 68 -33.00 29.58 16.11
C PHE A 68 -31.74 29.74 15.25
N LEU A 69 -31.69 30.73 14.37
CA LEU A 69 -30.48 31.04 13.59
C LEU A 69 -29.33 31.45 14.51
N GLU A 70 -29.60 32.25 15.53
CA GLU A 70 -28.58 32.66 16.51
C GLU A 70 -28.12 31.48 17.37
N LEU A 71 -29.03 30.58 17.77
CA LEU A 71 -28.67 29.33 18.43
C LEU A 71 -27.76 28.47 17.56
N ALA A 72 -28.11 28.26 16.28
CA ALA A 72 -27.28 27.50 15.34
C ALA A 72 -25.90 28.14 15.15
N ARG A 73 -25.84 29.48 15.04
CA ARG A 73 -24.60 30.25 14.98
C ARG A 73 -23.72 30.05 16.21
N SER A 74 -24.30 30.12 17.41
CA SER A 74 -23.56 29.95 18.68
C SER A 74 -22.94 28.56 18.84
N ARG A 75 -23.51 27.53 18.19
CA ARG A 75 -23.02 26.14 18.24
C ARG A 75 -22.08 25.78 17.11
N TYR A 76 -21.95 26.63 16.09
CA TYR A 76 -21.17 26.38 14.88
C TYR A 76 -19.73 25.92 15.17
N ALA A 77 -19.00 26.65 16.02
CA ALA A 77 -17.60 26.33 16.33
C ALA A 77 -17.45 24.92 16.91
N LYS A 78 -18.36 24.54 17.82
CA LYS A 78 -18.37 23.21 18.44
C LYS A 78 -18.75 22.11 17.43
N VAL A 79 -19.72 22.36 16.56
CA VAL A 79 -20.11 21.41 15.49
C VAL A 79 -18.94 21.21 14.52
N LYS A 80 -18.25 22.27 14.11
CA LYS A 80 -17.04 22.18 13.27
C LYS A 80 -15.89 21.43 13.94
N GLN A 81 -15.71 21.61 15.24
CA GLN A 81 -14.71 20.87 16.00
C GLN A 81 -15.06 19.37 16.08
N ILE A 82 -16.34 19.03 16.27
CA ILE A 82 -16.79 17.64 16.27
C ILE A 82 -16.69 17.02 14.86
N GLU A 83 -17.11 17.73 13.82
CA GLU A 83 -16.98 17.29 12.42
C GLU A 83 -15.51 17.01 12.06
N SER A 84 -14.60 17.93 12.39
CA SER A 84 -13.17 17.71 12.16
C SER A 84 -12.62 16.52 12.96
N SER A 85 -13.08 16.32 14.20
CA SER A 85 -12.70 15.16 15.02
C SER A 85 -13.25 13.84 14.45
N LEU A 86 -14.49 13.83 13.96
CA LEU A 86 -15.13 12.68 13.32
C LEU A 86 -14.51 12.36 11.96
N ASN A 87 -14.20 13.37 11.15
CA ASN A 87 -13.50 13.19 9.88
C ASN A 87 -12.08 12.66 10.10
N LYS A 88 -11.38 13.13 11.13
CA LYS A 88 -10.09 12.55 11.57
C LYS A 88 -10.27 11.09 11.97
N ALA A 89 -11.24 10.77 12.83
CA ALA A 89 -11.50 9.41 13.29
C ALA A 89 -11.91 8.45 12.14
N ASN A 90 -12.74 8.90 11.21
CA ASN A 90 -13.15 8.13 10.03
C ASN A 90 -12.00 7.92 9.05
N SER A 91 -11.16 8.94 8.84
CA SER A 91 -9.98 8.84 7.98
C SER A 91 -8.95 7.89 8.59
N ILE A 92 -8.76 7.95 9.92
CA ILE A 92 -7.94 6.99 10.67
C ILE A 92 -8.54 5.60 10.58
N SER A 93 -9.84 5.40 10.77
CA SER A 93 -10.48 4.08 10.68
C SER A 93 -10.34 3.47 9.28
N LYS A 94 -10.57 4.25 8.22
CA LYS A 94 -10.33 3.80 6.82
C LYS A 94 -8.85 3.52 6.57
N LEU A 95 -7.95 4.36 7.07
CA LEU A 95 -6.51 4.14 7.00
C LEU A 95 -6.14 2.84 7.71
N THR A 96 -6.66 2.57 8.91
CA THR A 96 -6.40 1.34 9.66
C THR A 96 -6.93 0.12 8.92
N SER A 97 -8.12 0.19 8.31
CA SER A 97 -8.66 -0.89 7.49
C SER A 97 -7.83 -1.14 6.22
N ASN A 98 -7.43 -0.09 5.51
CA ASN A 98 -6.65 -0.21 4.28
C ASN A 98 -5.19 -0.60 4.56
N LEU A 99 -4.58 -0.09 5.64
CA LEU A 99 -3.29 -0.54 6.13
C LEU A 99 -3.37 -2.01 6.52
N LYS A 100 -4.45 -2.45 7.18
CA LYS A 100 -4.68 -3.86 7.49
C LYS A 100 -4.72 -4.71 6.23
N ILE A 101 -5.46 -4.30 5.19
CA ILE A 101 -5.48 -5.03 3.91
C ILE A 101 -4.11 -4.99 3.21
N CYS A 102 -3.42 -3.85 3.22
CA CYS A 102 -2.09 -3.71 2.66
C CYS A 102 -1.02 -4.50 3.44
N LEU A 103 -1.20 -4.73 4.74
CA LEU A 103 -0.39 -5.64 5.57
C LEU A 103 -0.73 -7.11 5.27
N GLU A 104 -2.03 -7.42 5.07
CA GLU A 104 -2.53 -8.76 4.70
C GLU A 104 -2.13 -9.16 3.27
N LYS A 105 -1.96 -8.20 2.37
CA LYS A 105 -1.51 -8.38 0.97
C LYS A 105 -0.02 -8.13 0.76
N ASP A 106 0.74 -7.97 1.85
CA ASP A 106 2.21 -7.83 1.85
C ASP A 106 2.74 -6.56 1.19
N LEU A 107 1.88 -5.60 0.90
CA LEU A 107 2.22 -4.37 0.19
C LEU A 107 3.01 -3.37 1.07
N ILE A 108 2.94 -3.50 2.41
CA ILE A 108 3.59 -2.63 3.41
C ILE A 108 4.06 -3.49 4.61
N SER A 109 5.20 -3.18 5.28
CA SER A 109 5.65 -3.90 6.52
C SER A 109 5.19 -3.23 7.82
N TYR A 110 5.03 -4.03 8.89
CA TYR A 110 4.59 -3.59 10.22
C TYR A 110 5.54 -2.53 10.84
N ASP A 111 6.83 -2.65 10.55
CA ASP A 111 7.93 -1.81 11.07
C ASP A 111 7.94 -0.42 10.43
N LYS A 112 7.16 -0.23 9.36
CA LYS A 112 6.93 1.08 8.72
C LYS A 112 5.73 1.83 9.26
N ILE A 113 4.87 1.21 10.06
CA ILE A 113 3.74 1.91 10.70
C ILE A 113 4.24 3.04 11.65
N PRO A 114 5.29 2.84 12.47
CA PRO A 114 5.89 3.91 13.27
C PRO A 114 6.55 4.99 12.41
N HIS A 115 7.24 4.63 11.33
CA HIS A 115 7.86 5.59 10.41
C HIS A 115 6.83 6.37 9.57
N LEU A 116 5.72 5.75 9.17
CA LEU A 116 4.56 6.44 8.61
C LEU A 116 4.07 7.47 9.64
N SER A 117 3.88 7.10 10.90
CA SER A 117 3.49 8.06 11.95
C SER A 117 4.47 9.22 12.18
N LEU A 118 5.77 9.01 11.93
CA LEU A 118 6.84 10.03 11.95
C LEU A 118 6.93 10.87 10.67
N LEU A 119 6.53 10.33 9.51
CA LEU A 119 6.41 11.04 8.22
C LEU A 119 5.14 11.91 8.18
N LEU A 120 4.18 11.63 9.05
CA LEU A 120 2.94 12.38 9.25
C LEU A 120 3.19 13.67 10.06
N ASN A 121 3.96 14.62 9.53
CA ASN A 121 3.84 16.01 9.96
C ASN A 121 2.45 16.54 9.57
N ASP A 122 1.85 17.39 10.42
CA ASP A 122 0.47 17.88 10.26
C ASP A 122 0.19 18.51 8.88
N SER A 123 1.21 18.97 8.16
CA SER A 123 1.06 19.59 6.82
C SER A 123 0.88 18.60 5.66
N ASN A 124 1.39 17.36 5.76
CA ASN A 124 1.40 16.38 4.65
C ASN A 124 0.59 15.11 4.96
N LYS A 125 -0.05 15.07 6.13
CA LYS A 125 -0.71 13.89 6.68
C LYS A 125 -1.92 13.46 5.89
N ASP A 126 -2.79 14.40 5.53
CA ASP A 126 -3.99 14.11 4.76
C ASP A 126 -3.66 13.65 3.34
N GLN A 127 -2.59 14.20 2.74
CA GLN A 127 -2.11 13.80 1.43
C GLN A 127 -1.58 12.35 1.44
N LEU A 128 -0.71 12.00 2.39
CA LEU A 128 -0.13 10.66 2.47
C LEU A 128 -1.19 9.59 2.79
N ILE A 129 -2.14 9.92 3.67
CA ILE A 129 -3.31 9.09 3.97
C ILE A 129 -4.15 8.85 2.71
N PHE A 130 -4.41 9.90 1.94
CA PHE A 130 -5.20 9.82 0.72
C PHE A 130 -4.50 8.99 -0.37
N ILE A 131 -3.20 9.20 -0.60
CA ILE A 131 -2.40 8.40 -1.55
C ILE A 131 -2.42 6.93 -1.15
N THR A 132 -2.17 6.62 0.13
CA THR A 132 -2.11 5.24 0.64
C THR A 132 -3.46 4.54 0.47
N ASN A 133 -4.56 5.20 0.86
CA ASN A 133 -5.91 4.63 0.75
C ASN A 133 -6.30 4.36 -0.71
N THR A 134 -6.03 5.30 -1.61
CA THR A 134 -6.38 5.14 -3.02
C THR A 134 -5.48 4.11 -3.71
N PHE A 135 -4.18 4.12 -3.41
CA PHE A 135 -3.25 3.11 -3.92
C PHE A 135 -3.68 1.71 -3.48
N CYS A 136 -3.85 1.45 -2.18
CA CYS A 136 -4.30 0.14 -1.67
C CYS A 136 -5.61 -0.31 -2.35
N SER A 137 -6.60 0.59 -2.49
CA SER A 137 -7.88 0.27 -3.16
C SER A 137 -7.73 -0.10 -4.64
N PHE A 138 -6.86 0.57 -5.38
CA PHE A 138 -6.62 0.23 -6.79
C PHE A 138 -5.79 -1.05 -6.94
N ILE A 139 -4.82 -1.31 -6.05
CA ILE A 139 -4.06 -2.57 -6.05
C ILE A 139 -4.99 -3.74 -5.74
N GLU A 140 -5.93 -3.59 -4.80
CA GLU A 140 -6.92 -4.63 -4.50
C GLU A 140 -7.79 -5.03 -5.69
N GLN A 141 -8.02 -4.09 -6.60
CA GLN A 141 -8.81 -4.28 -7.82
C GLN A 141 -7.95 -4.56 -9.05
N GLU A 142 -6.63 -4.69 -8.89
CA GLU A 142 -5.65 -4.85 -9.97
C GLU A 142 -5.70 -3.74 -11.05
N LYS A 143 -6.22 -2.57 -10.69
CA LYS A 143 -6.39 -1.41 -11.58
C LYS A 143 -5.15 -0.53 -11.60
N TYR A 144 -4.02 -1.09 -12.02
CA TYR A 144 -2.73 -0.42 -11.97
C TYR A 144 -2.65 0.83 -12.86
N ARG A 145 -3.32 0.83 -14.03
CA ARG A 145 -3.35 2.01 -14.93
C ARG A 145 -4.11 3.18 -14.31
N ASP A 146 -5.23 2.91 -13.65
CA ASP A 146 -6.02 3.94 -12.97
C ASP A 146 -5.25 4.49 -11.76
N ALA A 147 -4.56 3.61 -11.03
CA ALA A 147 -3.66 4.00 -9.93
C ALA A 147 -2.57 4.97 -10.41
N ILE A 148 -1.92 4.69 -11.55
CA ILE A 148 -0.90 5.56 -12.13
C ILE A 148 -1.47 6.94 -12.44
N LEU A 149 -2.57 7.02 -13.19
CA LEU A 149 -3.21 8.29 -13.55
C LEU A 149 -3.56 9.13 -12.31
N TYR A 150 -3.98 8.45 -11.24
CA TYR A 150 -4.31 9.09 -9.99
C TYR A 150 -3.08 9.60 -9.26
N ILE A 151 -2.04 8.76 -9.07
CA ILE A 151 -0.81 9.15 -8.38
C ILE A 151 -0.10 10.29 -9.13
N GLU A 152 -0.11 10.29 -10.46
CA GLU A 152 0.43 11.39 -11.27
C GLU A 152 -0.31 12.71 -11.02
N LYS A 153 -1.64 12.68 -10.86
CA LYS A 153 -2.40 13.86 -10.45
C LYS A 153 -2.01 14.33 -9.05
N VAL A 154 -1.83 13.41 -8.12
CA VAL A 154 -1.38 13.73 -6.76
C VAL A 154 0.00 14.39 -6.80
N ILE A 155 0.97 13.85 -7.53
CA ILE A 155 2.32 14.43 -7.65
C ILE A 155 2.26 15.84 -8.26
N LYS A 156 1.36 16.10 -9.23
CA LYS A 156 1.18 17.44 -9.80
C LYS A 156 0.62 18.44 -8.78
N ILE A 157 -0.30 18.01 -7.93
CA ILE A 157 -0.91 18.87 -6.90
C ILE A 157 0.08 19.10 -5.75
N PHE A 158 0.90 18.09 -5.44
CA PHE A 158 1.81 18.08 -4.32
C PHE A 158 3.23 17.67 -4.76
N PRO A 159 3.98 18.59 -5.38
CA PRO A 159 5.25 18.27 -6.03
C PRO A 159 6.38 17.93 -5.04
N GLU A 160 6.26 18.34 -3.77
CA GLU A 160 7.25 18.09 -2.71
C GLU A 160 6.94 16.83 -1.90
N ASP A 161 6.76 15.68 -2.56
CA ASP A 161 6.71 14.40 -1.86
C ASP A 161 8.10 13.98 -1.38
N LYS A 162 8.53 14.55 -0.25
CA LYS A 162 9.78 14.19 0.45
C LYS A 162 9.73 12.78 1.05
N THR A 163 8.55 12.16 1.15
CA THR A 163 8.42 10.80 1.69
C THR A 163 8.84 9.73 0.68
N GLY A 164 8.80 10.08 -0.61
CA GLY A 164 9.08 9.18 -1.73
C GLY A 164 7.97 8.16 -2.00
N PHE A 165 6.86 8.18 -1.24
CA PHE A 165 5.82 7.15 -1.31
C PHE A 165 5.06 7.18 -2.64
N SER A 166 4.72 8.35 -3.18
CA SER A 166 4.04 8.47 -4.48
C SER A 166 4.88 7.87 -5.60
N TYR A 167 6.18 8.14 -5.59
CA TYR A 167 7.12 7.59 -6.56
C TYR A 167 7.32 6.08 -6.40
N HIS A 168 7.31 5.57 -5.16
CA HIS A 168 7.31 4.13 -4.90
C HIS A 168 6.04 3.47 -5.44
N SER A 169 4.86 4.04 -5.17
CA SER A 169 3.58 3.52 -5.66
C SER A 169 3.50 3.51 -7.18
N LEU A 170 4.00 4.54 -7.86
CA LEU A 170 4.17 4.50 -9.32
C LEU A 170 5.09 3.36 -9.75
N GLY A 171 6.24 3.23 -9.10
CA GLY A 171 7.20 2.18 -9.39
C GLY A 171 6.59 0.78 -9.28
N PHE A 172 5.78 0.56 -8.24
CA PHE A 172 5.04 -0.69 -8.05
C PHE A 172 4.01 -0.92 -9.16
N CYS A 173 3.18 0.08 -9.49
CA CYS A 173 2.20 -0.07 -10.57
C CYS A 173 2.86 -0.37 -11.92
N TYR A 174 3.96 0.33 -12.25
CA TYR A 174 4.71 0.06 -13.47
C TYR A 174 5.32 -1.35 -13.48
N LEU A 175 5.83 -1.82 -12.34
CA LEU A 175 6.32 -3.20 -12.19
C LEU A 175 5.22 -4.23 -12.48
N GLN A 176 4.02 -4.04 -11.93
CA GLN A 176 2.87 -4.94 -12.18
C GLN A 176 2.42 -4.92 -13.65
N LEU A 177 2.58 -3.78 -14.32
CA LEU A 177 2.34 -3.65 -15.77
C LEU A 177 3.52 -4.13 -16.63
N LYS A 178 4.57 -4.69 -16.03
CA LYS A 178 5.82 -5.11 -16.68
C LYS A 178 6.57 -3.99 -17.41
N ASP A 179 6.28 -2.73 -17.09
CA ASP A 179 7.07 -1.57 -17.53
C ASP A 179 8.24 -1.37 -16.56
N TYR A 180 9.26 -2.22 -16.74
CA TYR A 180 10.40 -2.30 -15.84
C TYR A 180 11.24 -1.00 -15.83
N GLN A 181 11.35 -0.32 -16.98
CA GLN A 181 12.13 0.92 -17.06
C GLN A 181 11.44 2.07 -16.31
N SER A 182 10.13 2.23 -16.47
CA SER A 182 9.36 3.21 -15.70
C SER A 182 9.34 2.89 -14.21
N ALA A 183 9.33 1.59 -13.84
CA ALA A 183 9.46 1.15 -12.47
C ALA A 183 10.81 1.57 -11.85
N ILE A 184 11.93 1.29 -12.54
CA ILE A 184 13.28 1.68 -12.11
C ILE A 184 13.39 3.19 -11.93
N ASN A 185 12.89 3.97 -12.89
CA ASN A 185 12.92 5.43 -12.86
C ASN A 185 12.14 5.98 -11.66
N SER A 186 10.93 5.45 -11.44
CA SER A 186 10.05 5.88 -10.35
C SER A 186 10.65 5.52 -8.98
N CYS A 187 11.12 4.30 -8.79
CA CYS A 187 11.79 3.91 -7.55
C CYS A 187 13.10 4.68 -7.30
N THR A 188 13.81 5.06 -8.36
CA THR A 188 15.01 5.91 -8.22
C THR A 188 14.66 7.30 -7.71
N LYS A 189 13.54 7.90 -8.16
CA LYS A 189 13.03 9.14 -7.56
C LYS A 189 12.59 8.94 -6.11
N ALA A 190 11.93 7.82 -5.80
CA ALA A 190 11.51 7.47 -4.45
C ALA A 190 12.70 7.37 -3.48
N ILE A 191 13.78 6.70 -3.89
CA ILE A 191 15.01 6.52 -3.10
C ILE A 191 15.77 7.84 -2.93
N LYS A 192 15.79 8.70 -3.96
CA LYS A 192 16.37 10.05 -3.85
C LYS A 192 15.60 10.91 -2.85
N ALA A 193 14.27 10.82 -2.85
CA ALA A 193 13.43 11.55 -1.91
C ALA A 193 13.59 11.01 -0.48
N ASN A 194 13.61 9.69 -0.33
CA ASN A 194 13.74 9.02 0.96
C ASN A 194 14.63 7.78 0.86
N PRO A 195 15.93 7.91 1.21
CA PRO A 195 16.85 6.77 1.25
C PRO A 195 16.48 5.69 2.28
N GLY A 196 15.63 6.00 3.26
CA GLY A 196 15.08 5.03 4.22
C GLY A 196 13.86 4.26 3.72
N LEU A 197 13.41 4.48 2.47
CA LEU A 197 12.25 3.79 1.92
C LEU A 197 12.63 2.41 1.35
N GLY A 198 12.83 1.41 2.23
CA GLY A 198 13.27 0.07 1.83
C GLY A 198 12.42 -0.65 0.77
N LEU A 199 11.12 -0.32 0.66
CA LEU A 199 10.23 -0.92 -0.34
C LEU A 199 10.57 -0.43 -1.75
N ALA A 200 11.07 0.81 -1.89
CA ALA A 200 11.52 1.30 -3.18
C ALA A 200 12.79 0.58 -3.67
N PHE A 201 13.67 0.15 -2.77
CA PHE A 201 14.79 -0.72 -3.12
C PHE A 201 14.30 -2.09 -3.57
N LEU A 202 13.35 -2.70 -2.83
CA LEU A 202 12.77 -3.99 -3.20
C LEU A 202 12.15 -3.97 -4.61
N VAL A 203 11.23 -3.03 -4.87
CA VAL A 203 10.54 -2.90 -6.16
C VAL A 203 11.54 -2.63 -7.29
N ARG A 204 12.57 -1.80 -7.03
CA ARG A 204 13.62 -1.56 -8.03
C ARG A 204 14.47 -2.80 -8.29
N GLY A 205 14.76 -3.59 -7.26
CA GLY A 205 15.46 -4.87 -7.41
C GLY A 205 14.68 -5.86 -8.27
N GLN A 206 13.37 -5.97 -8.03
CA GLN A 206 12.47 -6.78 -8.86
C GLN A 206 12.43 -6.28 -10.31
N ALA A 207 12.40 -4.96 -10.52
CA ALA A 207 12.40 -4.37 -11.85
C ALA A 207 13.71 -4.62 -12.63
N TYR A 208 14.85 -4.74 -11.93
CA TYR A 208 16.10 -5.17 -12.57
C TYR A 208 16.12 -6.67 -12.88
N PHE A 209 15.48 -7.50 -12.04
CA PHE A 209 15.53 -8.96 -12.12
C PHE A 209 14.52 -9.58 -13.11
N LEU A 210 13.24 -9.19 -13.00
CA LEU A 210 12.12 -9.82 -13.70
C LEU A 210 12.17 -9.79 -15.23
N PRO A 211 12.74 -8.79 -15.93
CA PRO A 211 12.88 -8.84 -17.38
C PRO A 211 13.61 -10.11 -17.84
N TYR A 212 14.71 -10.45 -17.16
CA TYR A 212 15.60 -11.56 -17.53
C TYR A 212 15.23 -12.89 -16.86
N TYR A 213 14.27 -12.87 -15.94
CA TYR A 213 13.70 -14.08 -15.32
C TYR A 213 12.84 -14.86 -16.31
N ASN A 214 11.96 -14.15 -17.05
CA ASN A 214 11.04 -14.80 -17.99
C ASN A 214 11.79 -15.39 -19.19
N ASP A 215 12.79 -14.68 -19.71
CA ASP A 215 13.63 -15.15 -20.82
C ASP A 215 14.31 -16.49 -20.50
N PHE A 216 14.73 -16.71 -19.25
CA PHE A 216 15.40 -17.94 -18.84
C PHE A 216 14.50 -19.19 -18.98
N TYR A 217 13.20 -19.08 -18.71
CA TYR A 217 12.29 -20.23 -18.79
C TYR A 217 11.84 -20.53 -20.22
N GLU A 218 11.64 -19.51 -21.06
CA GLU A 218 11.40 -19.72 -22.50
C GLU A 218 12.62 -20.39 -23.18
N ASP A 219 13.82 -20.14 -22.65
CA ASP A 219 15.07 -20.68 -23.19
C ASP A 219 15.33 -22.16 -22.85
N ILE A 220 14.87 -22.64 -21.70
CA ILE A 220 15.00 -24.07 -21.34
C ILE A 220 14.22 -24.96 -22.32
N GLU A 221 13.11 -24.47 -22.87
CA GLU A 221 12.31 -25.21 -23.85
C GLU A 221 12.91 -25.21 -25.27
N ASN A 222 13.76 -24.24 -25.63
CA ASN A 222 14.23 -24.04 -27.00
C ASN A 222 15.71 -24.45 -27.19
N LYS A 223 15.94 -25.67 -27.70
CA LYS A 223 17.23 -26.38 -27.78
C LYS A 223 18.22 -25.95 -28.88
N ASP A 224 18.06 -24.81 -29.55
CA ASP A 224 18.94 -24.48 -30.71
C ASP A 224 20.26 -23.79 -30.33
N LEU A 225 21.37 -24.26 -30.92
CA LEU A 225 22.74 -23.86 -30.60
C LEU A 225 23.10 -22.47 -31.15
N ILE A 226 22.46 -22.06 -32.25
CA ILE A 226 22.69 -20.75 -32.90
C ILE A 226 22.11 -19.61 -32.04
N THR A 227 20.96 -19.84 -31.40
CA THR A 227 20.35 -18.93 -30.41
C THR A 227 21.24 -18.73 -29.18
N ARG A 228 21.96 -19.78 -28.74
CA ARG A 228 22.92 -19.69 -27.61
C ARG A 228 24.13 -18.80 -27.91
N ILE A 229 24.65 -18.82 -29.14
CA ILE A 229 25.84 -18.04 -29.51
C ILE A 229 25.52 -16.54 -29.69
N SER A 230 24.35 -16.21 -30.24
CA SER A 230 23.86 -14.82 -30.36
C SER A 230 23.65 -14.12 -29.00
N ARG A 231 23.54 -14.89 -27.91
CA ARG A 231 23.11 -14.43 -26.59
C ARG A 231 24.23 -14.20 -25.56
N TYR A 232 25.49 -14.40 -25.93
CA TYR A 232 26.62 -14.02 -25.05
C TYR A 232 26.59 -12.53 -24.64
N GLY A 233 26.06 -11.65 -25.49
CA GLY A 233 25.84 -10.23 -25.15
C GLY A 233 24.70 -10.01 -24.15
N ASP A 234 23.59 -10.75 -24.30
CA ASP A 234 22.43 -10.67 -23.42
C ASP A 234 22.72 -11.27 -22.03
N ASP A 235 23.60 -12.26 -21.96
CA ASP A 235 24.05 -12.87 -20.71
C ASP A 235 24.90 -11.91 -19.86
N VAL A 236 25.73 -11.05 -20.48
CA VAL A 236 26.48 -10.01 -19.75
C VAL A 236 25.52 -8.96 -19.17
N ILE A 237 24.51 -8.56 -19.94
CA ILE A 237 23.49 -7.61 -19.49
C ILE A 237 22.68 -8.23 -18.34
N ALA A 238 22.20 -9.46 -18.48
CA ALA A 238 21.47 -10.16 -17.43
C ALA A 238 22.32 -10.30 -16.16
N PHE A 239 23.61 -10.61 -16.28
CA PHE A 239 24.54 -10.67 -15.16
C PHE A 239 24.67 -9.33 -14.43
N GLU A 240 24.83 -8.23 -15.16
CA GLU A 240 24.88 -6.89 -14.57
C GLU A 240 23.57 -6.55 -13.84
N HIS A 241 22.43 -6.85 -14.47
CA HIS A 241 21.11 -6.60 -13.91
C HIS A 241 20.83 -7.44 -12.65
N TYR A 242 21.25 -8.71 -12.61
CA TYR A 242 21.17 -9.54 -11.40
C TYR A 242 22.01 -8.98 -10.26
N ASN A 243 23.23 -8.50 -10.54
CA ASN A 243 24.06 -7.85 -9.54
C ASN A 243 23.43 -6.55 -9.02
N LEU A 244 22.84 -5.73 -9.90
CA LEU A 244 22.07 -4.55 -9.52
C LEU A 244 20.86 -4.92 -8.66
N ALA A 245 20.14 -6.00 -8.99
CA ALA A 245 19.02 -6.50 -8.20
C ALA A 245 19.47 -6.94 -6.79
N ILE A 246 20.51 -7.76 -6.69
CA ILE A 246 21.09 -8.21 -5.41
C ILE A 246 21.49 -7.01 -4.54
N LYS A 247 22.17 -6.02 -5.10
CA LYS A 247 22.54 -4.79 -4.38
C LYS A 247 21.32 -4.02 -3.85
N ASN A 248 20.23 -4.00 -4.60
CA ASN A 248 18.98 -3.39 -4.14
C ASN A 248 18.35 -4.20 -3.01
N TYR A 249 18.31 -5.53 -3.12
CA TYR A 249 17.81 -6.38 -2.03
C TYR A 249 18.66 -6.28 -0.76
N ASP A 250 19.99 -6.16 -0.88
CA ASP A 250 20.87 -5.92 0.26
C ASP A 250 20.53 -4.61 0.99
N ASN A 251 20.25 -3.53 0.24
CA ASN A 251 19.80 -2.28 0.83
C ASN A 251 18.40 -2.41 1.44
N ALA A 252 17.49 -3.15 0.80
CA ALA A 252 16.17 -3.42 1.34
C ALA A 252 16.26 -4.18 2.68
N ILE A 253 17.08 -5.22 2.78
CA ILE A 253 17.31 -6.01 4.01
C ILE A 253 17.91 -5.15 5.12
N LYS A 254 18.87 -4.28 4.81
CA LYS A 254 19.47 -3.36 5.80
C LYS A 254 18.43 -2.42 6.42
N ILE A 255 17.44 -2.01 5.63
CA ILE A 255 16.39 -1.08 6.06
C ILE A 255 15.20 -1.83 6.67
N LEU A 256 14.91 -3.03 6.17
CA LEU A 256 13.75 -3.87 6.50
C LEU A 256 14.20 -5.29 6.84
N PRO A 257 14.86 -5.48 8.00
CA PRO A 257 15.38 -6.78 8.41
C PRO A 257 14.27 -7.81 8.72
N ASP A 258 13.05 -7.35 8.99
CA ASP A 258 11.89 -8.19 9.29
C ASP A 258 10.92 -8.32 8.11
N TYR A 259 11.35 -7.95 6.89
CA TYR A 259 10.52 -8.05 5.69
C TYR A 259 10.93 -9.25 4.81
N PRO A 260 10.10 -10.30 4.72
CA PRO A 260 10.49 -11.60 4.19
C PRO A 260 10.84 -11.55 2.70
N ASP A 261 10.08 -10.77 1.93
CA ASP A 261 10.27 -10.59 0.49
C ASP A 261 11.68 -10.12 0.14
N SER A 262 12.33 -9.31 0.99
CA SER A 262 13.69 -8.84 0.71
C SER A 262 14.70 -10.00 0.69
N PHE A 263 14.54 -10.98 1.59
CA PHE A 263 15.34 -12.21 1.60
C PHE A 263 14.92 -13.15 0.49
N TYR A 264 13.63 -13.37 0.32
CA TYR A 264 13.07 -14.23 -0.72
C TYR A 264 13.58 -13.82 -2.11
N TRP A 265 13.38 -12.56 -2.51
CA TRP A 265 13.79 -12.10 -3.84
C TRP A 265 15.31 -12.07 -4.02
N ARG A 266 16.08 -11.87 -2.95
CA ARG A 266 17.54 -12.02 -2.98
C ARG A 266 17.96 -13.46 -3.22
N ALA A 267 17.33 -14.41 -2.52
CA ALA A 267 17.59 -15.83 -2.68
C ALA A 267 17.27 -16.28 -4.10
N ILE A 268 16.07 -15.96 -4.60
CA ILE A 268 15.67 -16.27 -5.98
C ILE A 268 16.69 -15.68 -6.96
N CYS A 269 17.00 -14.38 -6.88
CA CYS A 269 17.95 -13.77 -7.81
C CYS A 269 19.34 -14.44 -7.79
N LYS A 270 19.84 -14.81 -6.60
CA LYS A 270 21.12 -15.52 -6.48
C LYS A 270 21.05 -16.96 -7.01
N SER A 271 19.93 -17.66 -6.84
CA SER A 271 19.73 -18.99 -7.44
C SER A 271 19.81 -18.93 -8.96
N PHE A 272 19.17 -17.93 -9.57
CA PHE A 272 19.25 -17.71 -11.02
C PHE A 272 20.65 -17.34 -11.48
N LEU A 273 21.33 -16.47 -10.73
CA LEU A 273 22.72 -16.13 -10.98
C LEU A 273 23.62 -17.38 -10.93
N MET A 274 23.43 -18.24 -9.94
CA MET A 274 24.18 -19.48 -9.77
C MET A 274 23.92 -20.48 -10.89
N VAL A 275 22.65 -20.71 -11.27
CA VAL A 275 22.29 -21.68 -12.32
C VAL A 275 22.73 -21.18 -13.71
N ARG A 276 22.49 -19.91 -14.03
CA ARG A 276 22.75 -19.35 -15.36
C ARG A 276 24.24 -19.05 -15.59
N PHE A 277 25.00 -18.77 -14.53
CA PHE A 277 26.41 -18.35 -14.61
C PHE A 277 27.35 -19.24 -13.78
N SER A 278 27.01 -20.51 -13.56
CA SER A 278 27.80 -21.46 -12.75
C SER A 278 29.30 -21.47 -13.11
N THR A 279 29.61 -21.38 -14.40
CA THR A 279 31.00 -21.31 -14.90
C THR A 279 31.83 -20.13 -14.38
N TYR A 280 31.20 -19.04 -13.93
CA TYR A 280 31.87 -17.85 -13.39
C TYR A 280 32.17 -17.95 -11.89
N PHE A 281 31.55 -18.89 -11.16
CA PHE A 281 31.66 -19.04 -9.71
C PHE A 281 32.50 -20.24 -9.26
N LEU A 282 33.31 -20.81 -10.16
CA LEU A 282 34.17 -21.97 -9.90
C LEU A 282 34.92 -21.82 -8.56
N GLY A 283 34.49 -22.59 -7.55
CA GLY A 283 35.07 -22.63 -6.19
C GLY A 283 34.26 -21.95 -5.08
N ASP A 284 33.39 -20.97 -5.40
CA ASP A 284 32.57 -20.24 -4.42
C ASP A 284 31.12 -20.75 -4.34
N GLU A 285 30.74 -21.71 -5.19
CA GLU A 285 29.39 -22.29 -5.27
C GLU A 285 28.85 -22.77 -3.91
N PRO A 286 29.61 -23.48 -3.05
CA PRO A 286 29.10 -23.93 -1.75
C PRO A 286 28.73 -22.76 -0.83
N LEU A 287 29.52 -21.69 -0.84
CA LEU A 287 29.28 -20.50 0.00
C LEU A 287 28.09 -19.69 -0.52
N LEU A 288 27.96 -19.56 -1.85
CA LEU A 288 26.81 -18.89 -2.46
C LEU A 288 25.51 -19.64 -2.17
N LEU A 289 25.53 -20.96 -2.33
CA LEU A 289 24.42 -21.86 -2.04
C LEU A 289 24.01 -21.79 -0.56
N ALA A 290 24.96 -21.82 0.37
CA ALA A 290 24.66 -21.65 1.79
C ALA A 290 23.96 -20.32 2.11
N ARG A 291 24.37 -19.23 1.44
CA ARG A 291 23.73 -17.91 1.59
C ARG A 291 22.32 -17.85 1.00
N ILE A 292 22.05 -18.57 -0.09
CA ILE A 292 20.72 -18.67 -0.69
C ILE A 292 19.77 -19.38 0.27
N VAL A 293 20.20 -20.53 0.78
CA VAL A 293 19.42 -21.34 1.73
C VAL A 293 19.15 -20.58 3.02
N GLU A 294 20.12 -19.83 3.53
CA GLU A 294 19.92 -18.95 4.68
C GLU A 294 18.88 -17.85 4.43
N ASP A 295 18.86 -17.27 3.22
CA ASP A 295 17.89 -16.24 2.85
C ASP A 295 16.46 -16.82 2.75
N LEU A 296 16.30 -18.00 2.14
CA LEU A 296 15.02 -18.70 2.08
C LEU A 296 14.53 -19.11 3.48
N ARG A 297 15.44 -19.57 4.34
CA ARG A 297 15.16 -19.91 5.73
C ARG A 297 14.56 -18.72 6.48
N LYS A 298 15.23 -17.57 6.44
CA LYS A 298 14.73 -16.33 7.08
C LYS A 298 13.40 -15.87 6.51
N ALA A 299 13.23 -15.93 5.19
CA ALA A 299 11.97 -15.57 4.55
C ALA A 299 10.82 -16.45 5.06
N ALA A 300 11.01 -17.77 5.11
CA ALA A 300 10.01 -18.73 5.58
C ALA A 300 9.61 -18.48 7.05
N GLU A 301 10.59 -18.27 7.94
CA GLU A 301 10.33 -17.97 9.36
C GLU A 301 9.46 -16.72 9.54
N ILE A 302 9.77 -15.66 8.79
CA ILE A 302 9.04 -14.40 8.88
C ILE A 302 7.65 -14.52 8.26
N TYR A 303 7.50 -15.20 7.11
CA TYR A 303 6.18 -15.48 6.53
C TYR A 303 5.30 -16.27 7.49
N PHE A 304 5.86 -17.27 8.17
CA PHE A 304 5.15 -18.07 9.15
C PHE A 304 4.67 -17.23 10.34
N LYS A 305 5.56 -16.43 10.95
CA LYS A 305 5.19 -15.50 12.04
C LYS A 305 4.11 -14.50 11.63
N GLY A 306 4.09 -14.12 10.34
CA GLY A 306 3.07 -13.25 9.76
C GLY A 306 1.78 -13.95 9.32
N SER A 307 1.59 -15.23 9.62
CA SER A 307 0.43 -16.05 9.20
C SER A 307 0.24 -16.17 7.68
N LYS A 308 1.32 -16.00 6.89
CA LYS A 308 1.30 -16.07 5.42
C LYS A 308 1.63 -17.48 4.96
N LEU A 309 0.75 -18.42 5.29
CA LEU A 309 1.01 -19.85 5.12
C LEU A 309 1.31 -20.19 3.65
N SER A 310 0.56 -19.69 2.67
CA SER A 310 0.81 -19.97 1.24
C SER A 310 2.23 -19.58 0.79
N ARG A 311 2.70 -18.37 1.17
CA ARG A 311 4.06 -17.90 0.85
C ARG A 311 5.14 -18.69 1.60
N CYS A 312 4.86 -19.06 2.85
CA CYS A 312 5.73 -19.96 3.62
C CYS A 312 5.87 -21.32 2.92
N LYS A 313 4.75 -21.96 2.54
CA LYS A 313 4.73 -23.24 1.83
C LYS A 313 5.58 -23.19 0.56
N GLU A 314 5.41 -22.15 -0.25
CA GLU A 314 6.18 -21.99 -1.48
C GLU A 314 7.67 -21.77 -1.23
N THR A 315 8.02 -20.97 -0.21
CA THR A 315 9.42 -20.73 0.16
C THR A 315 10.09 -22.01 0.65
N LEU A 316 9.39 -22.81 1.46
CA LEU A 316 9.86 -24.11 1.96
C LEU A 316 10.03 -25.13 0.84
N ARG A 317 9.13 -25.12 -0.16
CA ARG A 317 9.26 -25.97 -1.36
C ARG A 317 10.56 -25.66 -2.10
N ILE A 318 10.81 -24.38 -2.41
CA ILE A 318 12.03 -23.95 -3.12
C ILE A 318 13.28 -24.28 -2.28
N TYR A 319 13.23 -24.06 -0.97
CA TYR A 319 14.29 -24.44 -0.05
C TYR A 319 14.57 -25.95 -0.12
N SER A 320 13.53 -26.79 -0.09
CA SER A 320 13.66 -28.25 -0.15
C SER A 320 14.27 -28.74 -1.45
N GLU A 321 13.87 -28.17 -2.58
CA GLU A 321 14.38 -28.52 -3.91
C GLU A 321 15.88 -28.17 -4.02
N LEU A 322 16.28 -26.98 -3.57
CA LEU A 322 17.68 -26.57 -3.56
C LEU A 322 18.53 -27.42 -2.63
N LEU A 323 17.99 -27.82 -1.48
CA LEU A 323 18.67 -28.67 -0.52
C LEU A 323 18.96 -30.06 -1.12
N GLU A 324 17.95 -30.70 -1.73
CA GLU A 324 18.08 -32.03 -2.34
C GLU A 324 18.99 -32.05 -3.57
N MET A 325 18.92 -31.02 -4.44
CA MET A 325 19.79 -30.90 -5.61
C MET A 325 21.28 -30.81 -5.25
N HIS A 326 21.61 -30.32 -4.06
CA HIS A 326 22.97 -30.02 -3.65
C HIS A 326 23.35 -30.66 -2.30
N LYS A 327 22.71 -31.77 -1.94
CA LYS A 327 22.94 -32.49 -0.68
C LYS A 327 24.41 -32.86 -0.45
N ASP A 328 25.16 -33.11 -1.52
CA ASP A 328 26.58 -33.48 -1.46
C ASP A 328 27.51 -32.30 -1.15
N ILE A 329 26.99 -31.06 -1.26
CA ILE A 329 27.74 -29.82 -1.08
C ILE A 329 27.43 -29.16 0.28
N PHE A 330 26.28 -29.48 0.87
CA PHE A 330 25.86 -28.93 2.15
C PHE A 330 26.52 -29.65 3.33
N ALA A 331 27.54 -29.03 3.92
CA ALA A 331 28.16 -29.52 5.15
C ALA A 331 27.15 -29.66 6.33
N SER A 332 26.05 -28.90 6.28
CA SER A 332 24.94 -28.92 7.25
C SER A 332 23.66 -29.51 6.68
N TYR A 333 23.73 -30.35 5.64
CA TYR A 333 22.55 -30.87 4.93
C TYR A 333 21.55 -31.53 5.88
N GLU A 334 22.02 -32.41 6.76
CA GLU A 334 21.17 -33.14 7.71
C GLU A 334 20.53 -32.19 8.74
N ASP A 335 21.26 -31.20 9.25
CA ASP A 335 20.70 -30.18 10.15
C ASP A 335 19.63 -29.33 9.45
N SER A 336 19.91 -28.92 8.22
CA SER A 336 18.99 -28.15 7.37
C SER A 336 17.75 -28.93 6.96
N LYS A 337 17.88 -30.26 6.79
CA LYS A 337 16.79 -31.19 6.49
C LYS A 337 15.95 -31.48 7.72
N GLN A 338 16.58 -31.71 8.87
CA GLN A 338 15.89 -31.89 10.14
C GLN A 338 15.07 -30.65 10.52
N LEU A 339 15.63 -29.45 10.30
CA LEU A 339 14.90 -28.19 10.50
C LEU A 339 13.70 -28.06 9.55
N LEU A 340 13.88 -28.42 8.27
CA LEU A 340 12.79 -28.44 7.29
C LEU A 340 11.70 -29.45 7.66
N ASP A 341 12.06 -30.63 8.12
CA ASP A 341 11.12 -31.66 8.57
C ASP A 341 10.38 -31.23 9.84
N GLN A 342 11.07 -30.59 10.78
CA GLN A 342 10.46 -29.97 11.94
C GLN A 342 9.44 -28.91 11.51
N TRP A 343 9.81 -28.02 10.60
CA TRP A 343 8.92 -27.00 10.05
C TRP A 343 7.74 -27.59 9.29
N ASN A 344 7.97 -28.62 8.45
CA ASN A 344 6.91 -29.33 7.78
C ASN A 344 5.94 -29.97 8.79
N SER A 345 6.47 -30.54 9.88
CA SER A 345 5.63 -31.08 10.94
C SER A 345 4.85 -29.99 11.68
N GLU A 346 5.50 -28.93 12.16
CA GLU A 346 4.89 -27.84 12.94
C GLU A 346 3.87 -27.03 12.14
N TYR A 347 4.18 -26.75 10.86
CA TYR A 347 3.41 -25.82 10.02
C TYR A 347 2.31 -26.49 9.21
N PHE A 348 2.38 -27.81 8.98
CA PHE A 348 1.40 -28.52 8.15
C PHE A 348 0.55 -29.54 8.92
N THR A 349 0.92 -29.95 10.14
CA THR A 349 -0.02 -30.62 11.05
C THR A 349 -0.98 -29.65 11.75
N SER A 350 -0.60 -28.38 11.85
CA SER A 350 -1.48 -27.30 12.35
C SER A 350 -2.41 -26.72 11.26
N ALA A 351 -1.99 -26.75 9.99
CA ALA A 351 -2.80 -26.27 8.86
C ALA A 351 -4.00 -27.19 8.54
N SER A 352 -3.96 -28.48 8.89
CA SER A 352 -5.12 -29.38 8.81
C SER A 352 -6.26 -29.03 9.78
N ILE A 353 -6.09 -28.02 10.65
CA ILE A 353 -7.11 -27.56 11.60
C ILE A 353 -7.72 -26.20 11.18
N GLN A 354 -7.24 -25.56 10.11
CA GLN A 354 -7.71 -24.23 9.67
C GLN A 354 -8.23 -24.16 8.21
N GLU A 355 -8.43 -25.31 7.55
CA GLU A 355 -9.07 -25.40 6.21
C GLU A 355 -10.54 -25.90 6.25
N GLU A 356 -11.24 -25.77 7.38
CA GLU A 356 -12.72 -25.81 7.48
C GLU A 356 -13.27 -24.46 7.93
#